data_AF-A0A1Y1WRB0-F1
#
_entry.id   AF-A0A1Y1WRB0-F1
#
_cell.length_a   1.000
_cell.length_b   1.000
_cell.length_c   1.000
_cell.angle_alpha   90.00
_cell.angle_beta   90.00
_cell.angle_gamma   90.00
#
_symmetry.space_group_name_H-M   'P 1'
#
loop_
_entity.id
_entity.type
_entity.pdbx_description
1 polymer ?
#
loop_
_entity_poly.entity_id
_entity_poly.type
_entity_poly.pdbx_seq_one_letter_code
_entity_poly.pdbx_strand_id
1 'polypeptide(L)'
;MTSVPPGGLILVTGANGYIASVTTQVFLQHGYRVRGTLRSVVSNTWMKAYFGPRFKLVELIEATAKERGVKCIVITSSIAGCALPATGTPYKISSTTWNTAACNPRWHGILLYRASKARGEQEAFSRVRENEQTFSFNTVVPNVNFGITISPENLSYRSSSAVINAVVKGYPAAPSINTALLHLGALTIDKVNGERLIAMAGRYTWMQILEIMRQHFPQMIMLKSVDEPVVDAGEVDNAHSVEVLGKIGKSGGFTSLENNIIKVLDMIIANQSKNVPKARIDPYYESLNTNQLIAMFKIYHVQ
;
A
#
# COMPACT_ATOMS: atom_id res chain seq x y z
N MET A 1 9.58 -23.52 -12.19
CA MET A 1 9.18 -23.98 -10.85
C MET A 1 8.54 -22.77 -10.14
N THR A 2 8.37 -22.74 -8.82
CA THR A 2 7.88 -21.56 -8.07
C THR A 2 8.86 -21.23 -6.96
N SER A 3 9.29 -19.96 -6.80
CA SER A 3 10.36 -19.59 -5.87
C SER A 3 9.99 -19.96 -4.43
N VAL A 4 8.71 -19.84 -4.08
CA VAL A 4 8.12 -20.42 -2.89
C VAL A 4 7.11 -21.50 -3.32
N PRO A 5 7.27 -22.77 -2.92
CA PRO A 5 6.35 -23.84 -3.31
C PRO A 5 4.98 -23.67 -2.64
N PRO A 6 3.89 -24.20 -3.24
CA PRO A 6 2.57 -24.23 -2.61
C PRO A 6 2.61 -24.79 -1.18
N GLY A 7 1.96 -24.12 -0.23
CA GLY A 7 2.03 -24.49 1.20
C GLY A 7 3.33 -24.09 1.93
N GLY A 8 4.24 -23.43 1.20
CA GLY A 8 5.47 -22.86 1.74
C GLY A 8 5.23 -21.85 2.86
N LEU A 9 6.29 -21.59 3.64
CA LEU A 9 6.27 -20.59 4.71
C LEU A 9 6.72 -19.24 4.17
N ILE A 10 5.92 -18.20 4.39
CA ILE A 10 6.25 -16.82 4.04
C ILE A 10 6.40 -15.99 5.32
N LEU A 11 7.50 -15.26 5.44
CA LEU A 11 7.73 -14.30 6.52
C LEU A 11 7.21 -12.92 6.09
N VAL A 12 6.36 -12.30 6.90
CA VAL A 12 5.86 -10.93 6.68
C VAL A 12 6.29 -10.05 7.84
N THR A 13 7.15 -9.06 7.57
CA THR A 13 7.60 -8.11 8.60
C THR A 13 6.60 -6.98 8.79
N GLY A 14 6.40 -6.56 10.04
CA GLY A 14 5.40 -5.53 10.37
C GLY A 14 3.98 -5.98 9.99
N ALA A 15 3.63 -7.24 10.28
CA ALA A 15 2.41 -7.88 9.78
C ALA A 15 1.08 -7.18 10.15
N ASN A 16 1.10 -6.30 11.16
CA ASN A 16 -0.05 -5.49 11.57
C ASN A 16 -0.17 -4.17 10.79
N GLY A 17 0.77 -3.89 9.88
CA GLY A 17 0.68 -2.76 8.97
C GLY A 17 -0.47 -2.95 7.98
N TYR A 18 -1.04 -1.85 7.49
CA TYR A 18 -2.18 -1.88 6.58
C TYR A 18 -1.95 -2.79 5.36
N ILE A 19 -0.92 -2.52 4.55
CA ILE A 19 -0.56 -3.37 3.40
C ILE A 19 -0.18 -4.78 3.85
N ALA A 20 0.68 -4.89 4.87
CA ALA A 20 1.21 -6.17 5.33
C ALA A 20 0.11 -7.14 5.84
N SER A 21 -0.92 -6.61 6.48
CA SER A 21 -2.04 -7.38 7.01
C SER A 21 -2.93 -7.94 5.89
N VAL A 22 -3.21 -7.13 4.86
CA VAL A 22 -3.93 -7.57 3.65
C VAL A 22 -3.08 -8.59 2.88
N THR A 23 -1.77 -8.33 2.74
CA THR A 23 -0.82 -9.27 2.13
C THR A 23 -0.78 -10.62 2.87
N THR A 24 -0.79 -10.59 4.20
CA THR A 24 -0.89 -11.79 5.04
C THR A 24 -2.18 -12.56 4.75
N GLN A 25 -3.32 -11.87 4.67
CA GLN A 25 -4.60 -12.48 4.34
C GLN A 25 -4.57 -13.16 2.96
N VAL A 26 -4.06 -12.46 1.94
CA VAL A 26 -3.92 -13.00 0.58
C VAL A 26 -3.05 -14.25 0.56
N PHE A 27 -1.90 -14.26 1.25
CA PHE A 27 -1.03 -15.43 1.30
C PHE A 27 -1.73 -16.64 1.93
N LEU A 28 -2.46 -16.43 3.03
CA LEU A 28 -3.20 -17.49 3.70
C LEU A 28 -4.34 -18.04 2.82
N GLN A 29 -5.07 -17.16 2.12
CA GLN A 29 -6.13 -17.54 1.18
C GLN A 29 -5.60 -18.37 0.00
N HIS A 30 -4.36 -18.14 -0.42
CA HIS A 30 -3.69 -18.92 -1.46
C HIS A 30 -2.96 -20.17 -0.92
N GLY A 31 -3.25 -20.57 0.32
CA GLY A 31 -2.80 -21.83 0.89
C GLY A 31 -1.43 -21.81 1.56
N TYR A 32 -0.75 -20.65 1.62
CA TYR A 32 0.55 -20.54 2.27
C TYR A 32 0.43 -20.52 3.79
N ARG A 33 1.53 -20.86 4.46
CA ARG A 33 1.71 -20.60 5.89
C ARG A 33 2.39 -19.26 6.04
N VAL A 34 1.97 -18.46 7.00
CA VAL A 34 2.56 -17.12 7.21
C VAL A 34 3.12 -17.01 8.62
N ARG A 35 4.36 -16.52 8.73
CA ARG A 35 4.95 -16.04 9.97
C ARG A 35 4.97 -14.51 9.92
N GLY A 36 4.16 -13.85 10.73
CA GLY A 36 4.19 -12.40 10.89
C GLY A 36 5.20 -11.99 11.96
N THR A 37 5.92 -10.88 11.75
CA THR A 37 6.79 -10.29 12.77
C THR A 37 6.30 -8.91 13.19
N LEU A 38 6.45 -8.59 14.47
CA LEU A 38 6.09 -7.31 15.06
C LEU A 38 7.15 -6.84 16.05
N ARG A 39 7.06 -5.58 16.51
CA ARG A 39 7.86 -5.08 17.63
C ARG A 39 7.27 -5.45 19.00
N SER A 40 6.00 -5.81 19.03
CA SER A 40 5.28 -6.27 20.21
C SER A 40 4.13 -7.18 19.79
N VAL A 41 4.24 -8.45 20.16
CA VAL A 41 3.26 -9.52 19.91
C VAL A 41 2.08 -9.39 20.88
N VAL A 42 2.34 -8.97 22.12
CA VAL A 42 1.32 -8.89 23.19
C VAL A 42 0.16 -7.99 22.79
N SER A 43 0.42 -6.83 22.18
CA SER A 43 -0.63 -5.91 21.72
C SER A 43 -1.36 -6.36 20.44
N ASN A 44 -0.99 -7.50 19.85
CA ASN A 44 -1.49 -7.93 18.54
C ASN A 44 -1.90 -9.41 18.50
N THR A 45 -2.22 -10.00 19.66
CA THR A 45 -2.65 -11.40 19.78
C THR A 45 -3.92 -11.71 18.99
N TRP A 46 -4.78 -10.71 18.76
CA TRP A 46 -5.97 -10.80 17.91
C TRP A 46 -5.69 -11.40 16.52
N MET A 47 -4.50 -11.15 15.96
CA MET A 47 -4.11 -11.64 14.64
C MET A 47 -4.09 -13.17 14.58
N LYS A 48 -3.72 -13.85 15.68
CA LYS A 48 -3.71 -15.33 15.73
C LYS A 48 -5.12 -15.89 15.58
N ALA A 49 -6.08 -15.29 16.28
CA ALA A 49 -7.49 -15.68 16.17
C ALA A 49 -8.06 -15.33 14.80
N TYR A 50 -7.76 -14.14 14.28
CA TYR A 50 -8.26 -13.66 12.99
C TYR A 50 -7.76 -14.49 11.81
N PHE A 51 -6.46 -14.82 11.77
CA PHE A 51 -5.85 -15.53 10.64
C PHE A 51 -5.85 -17.07 10.78
N GLY A 52 -6.12 -17.58 11.98
CA GLY A 52 -6.24 -19.02 12.23
C GLY A 52 -4.92 -19.80 12.17
N PRO A 53 -4.99 -21.13 12.01
CA PRO A 53 -3.89 -22.05 12.36
C PRO A 53 -2.67 -21.99 11.45
N ARG A 54 -2.82 -21.45 10.22
CA ARG A 54 -1.70 -21.29 9.27
C ARG A 54 -0.87 -20.03 9.52
N PHE A 55 -1.26 -19.19 10.49
CA PHE A 55 -0.55 -17.98 10.88
C PHE A 55 0.18 -18.15 12.21
N LYS A 56 1.45 -17.75 12.25
CA LYS A 56 2.24 -17.61 13.49
C LYS A 56 2.71 -16.18 13.64
N LEU A 57 2.72 -15.68 14.86
CA LEU A 57 3.16 -14.32 15.20
C LEU A 57 4.37 -14.41 16.14
N VAL A 58 5.47 -13.75 15.77
CA VAL A 58 6.74 -13.75 16.52
C VAL A 58 7.28 -12.32 16.69
N GLU A 59 8.19 -12.11 17.65
CA GLU A 59 8.87 -10.83 17.78
C GLU A 59 9.92 -10.64 16.68
N LEU A 60 10.13 -9.40 16.24
CA LEU A 60 11.05 -9.06 15.15
C LEU A 60 12.48 -9.52 15.46
N ILE A 61 12.94 -9.35 16.70
CA ILE A 61 14.29 -9.74 17.13
C ILE A 61 14.48 -11.25 16.96
N GLU A 62 13.48 -12.05 17.30
CA GLU A 62 13.51 -13.51 17.15
C GLU A 62 13.56 -13.95 15.68
N ALA A 63 12.93 -13.18 14.78
CA ALA A 63 12.93 -13.45 13.34
C ALA A 63 14.20 -13.03 12.60
N THR A 64 15.05 -12.19 13.21
CA THR A 64 16.30 -11.69 12.58
C THR A 64 17.50 -12.64 12.70
N ALA A 65 17.34 -13.81 13.33
CA ALA A 65 18.37 -14.84 13.37
C ALA A 65 18.55 -15.48 11.97
N LYS A 66 19.67 -15.20 11.29
CA LYS A 66 20.15 -15.77 10.00
C LYS A 66 19.37 -17.00 9.49
N GLU A 67 18.18 -16.79 8.92
CA GLU A 67 17.32 -17.86 8.44
C GLU A 67 17.93 -18.45 7.17
N ARG A 68 18.50 -19.66 7.29
CA ARG A 68 19.01 -20.43 6.15
C ARG A 68 17.82 -20.96 5.34
N GLY A 69 17.85 -20.79 4.02
CA GLY A 69 16.84 -21.35 3.12
C GLY A 69 15.79 -20.37 2.60
N VAL A 70 15.96 -19.06 2.81
CA VAL A 70 15.16 -18.02 2.11
C VAL A 70 15.34 -18.19 0.60
N LYS A 71 14.23 -18.31 -0.13
CA LYS A 71 14.21 -18.47 -1.60
C LYS A 71 13.86 -17.21 -2.35
N CYS A 72 13.06 -16.32 -1.74
CA CYS A 72 12.69 -15.05 -2.33
C CYS A 72 12.48 -13.99 -1.25
N ILE A 73 12.87 -12.75 -1.55
CA ILE A 73 12.62 -11.55 -0.75
C ILE A 73 11.87 -10.55 -1.60
N VAL A 74 10.81 -9.98 -1.05
CA VAL A 74 10.05 -8.88 -1.67
C VAL A 74 9.99 -7.70 -0.71
N ILE A 75 10.42 -6.52 -1.16
CA ILE A 75 10.32 -5.27 -0.39
C ILE A 75 9.15 -4.43 -0.91
N THR A 76 8.33 -3.92 0.01
CA THR A 76 7.35 -2.88 -0.30
C THR A 76 8.04 -1.52 -0.41
N SER A 77 8.27 -1.05 -1.64
CA SER A 77 8.79 0.29 -1.93
C SER A 77 7.64 1.32 -1.91
N SER A 78 7.72 2.35 -2.74
CA SER A 78 6.77 3.46 -2.85
C SER A 78 7.05 4.22 -4.14
N ILE A 79 6.06 4.91 -4.70
CA ILE A 79 6.24 5.90 -5.76
C ILE A 79 7.37 6.89 -5.42
N ALA A 80 7.56 7.18 -4.14
CA ALA A 80 8.61 8.06 -3.64
C ALA A 80 10.04 7.56 -3.97
N GLY A 81 10.21 6.26 -4.23
CA GLY A 81 11.44 5.65 -4.75
C GLY A 81 11.65 5.86 -6.25
N CYS A 82 10.62 6.26 -7.00
CA CYS A 82 10.69 6.63 -8.42
C CYS A 82 10.73 8.15 -8.60
N ALA A 83 9.80 8.88 -7.98
CA ALA A 83 9.64 10.33 -8.12
C ALA A 83 8.81 10.90 -6.97
N LEU A 84 8.77 12.22 -6.86
CA LEU A 84 7.72 12.93 -6.11
C LEU A 84 6.93 13.77 -7.12
N PRO A 85 5.84 13.22 -7.68
CA PRO A 85 5.01 13.94 -8.62
C PRO A 85 4.54 15.28 -8.08
N ALA A 86 4.70 16.33 -8.90
CA ALA A 86 4.02 17.60 -8.70
C ALA A 86 2.78 17.60 -9.59
N THR A 87 1.60 17.85 -9.00
CA THR A 87 0.35 17.85 -9.76
C THR A 87 0.40 18.84 -10.92
N GLY A 88 -0.15 18.47 -12.07
CA GLY A 88 -0.07 19.27 -13.30
C GLY A 88 1.27 19.24 -14.02
N THR A 89 2.32 18.71 -13.41
CA THR A 89 3.62 18.55 -14.08
C THR A 89 3.69 17.17 -14.70
N PRO A 90 3.91 17.05 -16.03
CA PRO A 90 4.05 15.75 -16.67
C PRO A 90 5.24 14.96 -16.13
N TYR A 91 5.07 13.66 -15.93
CA TYR A 91 6.14 12.74 -15.58
C TYR A 91 5.85 11.35 -16.15
N LYS A 92 6.88 10.53 -16.28
CA LYS A 92 6.75 9.12 -16.70
C LYS A 92 7.40 8.21 -15.68
N ILE A 93 6.68 7.19 -15.23
CA ILE A 93 7.18 6.16 -14.33
C ILE A 93 7.10 4.80 -15.02
N SER A 94 8.18 4.05 -14.96
CA SER A 94 8.24 2.63 -15.30
C SER A 94 9.07 1.89 -14.24
N SER A 95 9.27 0.58 -14.44
CA SER A 95 10.15 -0.24 -13.59
C SER A 95 11.60 0.27 -13.53
N THR A 96 12.05 1.08 -14.49
CA THR A 96 13.41 1.62 -14.56
C THR A 96 13.54 3.05 -14.00
N THR A 97 12.43 3.68 -13.59
CA THR A 97 12.45 5.06 -13.07
C THR A 97 12.91 5.09 -11.61
N TRP A 98 14.02 5.77 -11.35
CA TRP A 98 14.59 5.91 -10.01
C TRP A 98 14.61 7.36 -9.55
N ASN A 99 14.28 7.57 -8.28
CA ASN A 99 14.49 8.85 -7.63
C ASN A 99 15.97 8.97 -7.25
N THR A 100 16.69 9.83 -7.98
CA THR A 100 18.13 10.08 -7.78
C THR A 100 18.40 11.37 -7.00
N ALA A 101 17.36 12.03 -6.48
CA ALA A 101 17.53 13.28 -5.76
C ALA A 101 18.45 13.10 -4.54
N ALA A 102 19.49 13.93 -4.46
CA ALA A 102 20.44 13.91 -3.35
C ALA A 102 19.73 14.16 -2.03
N CYS A 103 19.97 13.31 -1.03
CA CYS A 103 19.38 13.48 0.29
C CYS A 103 19.96 14.70 0.99
N ASN A 104 19.10 15.61 1.45
CA ASN A 104 19.51 16.74 2.27
C ASN A 104 19.24 16.42 3.75
N PRO A 105 20.23 16.56 4.65
CA PRO A 105 20.07 16.29 6.08
C PRO A 105 19.08 17.23 6.79
N ARG A 106 18.71 18.37 6.17
CA ARG A 106 17.68 19.28 6.69
C ARG A 106 16.26 18.88 6.30
N TRP A 107 16.07 17.88 5.44
CA TRP A 107 14.74 17.46 5.03
C TRP A 107 13.97 16.83 6.20
N HIS A 108 12.68 17.14 6.26
CA HIS A 108 11.72 16.61 7.21
C HIS A 108 10.44 16.18 6.48
N GLY A 109 9.56 15.44 7.16
CA GLY A 109 8.27 15.03 6.62
C GLY A 109 8.39 14.26 5.29
N ILE A 110 7.62 14.67 4.27
CA ILE A 110 7.52 13.99 2.98
C ILE A 110 8.87 13.96 2.22
N LEU A 111 9.71 14.98 2.39
CA LEU A 111 11.02 15.06 1.75
C LEU A 111 12.04 14.10 2.40
N LEU A 112 11.93 13.83 3.70
CA LEU A 112 12.76 12.81 4.35
C LEU A 112 12.25 11.40 4.03
N TYR A 113 10.92 11.23 4.01
CA TYR A 113 10.28 9.98 3.62
C TYR A 113 10.69 9.55 2.20
N ARG A 114 10.68 10.46 1.22
CA ARG A 114 11.07 10.13 -0.16
C ARG A 114 12.51 9.67 -0.25
N ALA A 115 13.42 10.37 0.43
CA ALA A 115 14.83 10.05 0.50
C ALA A 115 15.05 8.65 1.08
N SER A 116 14.36 8.34 2.19
CA SER A 116 14.40 7.04 2.83
C SER A 116 13.92 5.92 1.90
N LYS A 117 12.83 6.13 1.16
CA LYS A 117 12.30 5.13 0.23
C LYS A 117 13.20 4.90 -0.98
N ALA A 118 13.68 5.97 -1.60
CA ALA A 118 14.60 5.89 -2.75
C ALA A 118 15.90 5.18 -2.38
N ARG A 119 16.59 5.64 -1.34
CA ARG A 119 17.87 5.06 -0.91
C ARG A 119 17.72 3.64 -0.39
N GLY A 120 16.69 3.36 0.40
CA GLY A 120 16.46 2.02 0.94
C GLY A 120 16.26 0.98 -0.15
N GLU A 121 15.53 1.33 -1.22
CA GLU A 121 15.33 0.46 -2.38
C GLU A 121 16.63 0.28 -3.19
N GLN A 122 17.33 1.37 -3.51
CA GLN A 122 18.59 1.35 -4.26
C GLN A 122 19.67 0.52 -3.56
N GLU A 123 19.84 0.72 -2.25
CA GLU A 123 20.81 -0.02 -1.42
C GLU A 123 20.48 -1.51 -1.37
N ALA A 124 19.20 -1.86 -1.22
CA ALA A 124 18.77 -3.26 -1.22
C ALA A 124 19.13 -3.95 -2.55
N PHE A 125 18.87 -3.30 -3.68
CA PHE A 125 19.27 -3.82 -4.99
C PHE A 125 20.80 -3.87 -5.16
N SER A 126 21.56 -2.88 -4.66
CA SER A 126 23.04 -2.91 -4.70
C SER A 126 23.57 -4.10 -3.92
N ARG A 127 23.08 -4.28 -2.69
CA ARG A 127 23.50 -5.37 -1.81
C ARG A 127 23.20 -6.75 -2.39
N VAL A 128 22.08 -6.91 -3.10
CA VAL A 128 21.75 -8.18 -3.77
C VAL A 128 22.71 -8.45 -4.93
N ARG A 129 23.05 -7.43 -5.74
CA ARG A 129 24.00 -7.56 -6.86
C ARG A 129 25.42 -7.88 -6.38
N GLU A 130 25.88 -7.23 -5.31
CA GLU A 130 27.25 -7.37 -4.80
C GLU A 130 27.57 -8.74 -4.19
N ASN A 131 26.56 -9.46 -3.68
CA ASN A 131 26.78 -10.63 -2.83
C ASN A 131 26.37 -11.96 -3.48
N GLU A 132 26.20 -12.03 -4.81
CA GLU A 132 25.80 -13.24 -5.56
C GLU A 132 24.77 -14.11 -4.81
N GLN A 133 23.62 -13.51 -4.50
CA GLN A 133 22.65 -14.13 -3.61
C GLN A 133 21.95 -15.33 -4.24
N THR A 134 21.65 -16.34 -3.42
CA THR A 134 20.96 -17.58 -3.84
C THR A 134 19.43 -17.46 -3.83
N PHE A 135 18.90 -16.28 -3.53
CA PHE A 135 17.46 -16.00 -3.48
C PHE A 135 17.04 -15.00 -4.56
N SER A 136 15.80 -15.11 -5.03
CA SER A 136 15.19 -14.09 -5.89
C SER A 136 14.88 -12.82 -5.09
N PHE A 137 15.06 -11.66 -5.68
CA PHE A 137 14.78 -10.38 -5.02
C PHE A 137 13.91 -9.50 -5.91
N ASN A 138 12.80 -9.00 -5.36
CA ASN A 138 11.89 -8.12 -6.08
C ASN A 138 11.41 -6.98 -5.17
N THR A 139 10.81 -5.98 -5.78
CA THR A 139 10.10 -4.93 -5.05
C THR A 139 8.73 -4.71 -5.66
N VAL A 140 7.79 -4.28 -4.82
CA VAL A 140 6.48 -3.79 -5.27
C VAL A 140 6.44 -2.30 -4.96
N VAL A 141 6.14 -1.48 -5.96
CA VAL A 141 6.17 -0.02 -5.91
C VAL A 141 4.74 0.53 -5.93
N PRO A 142 4.06 0.60 -4.77
CA PRO A 142 2.74 1.21 -4.67
C PRO A 142 2.80 2.73 -4.77
N ASN A 143 1.67 3.32 -5.17
CA ASN A 143 1.36 4.71 -4.82
C ASN A 143 0.55 4.72 -3.50
N VAL A 144 -0.59 5.39 -3.42
CA VAL A 144 -1.35 5.49 -2.17
C VAL A 144 -2.43 4.40 -2.07
N ASN A 145 -2.27 3.38 -1.21
CA ASN A 145 -3.17 2.22 -1.23
C ASN A 145 -4.60 2.44 -0.68
N PHE A 146 -5.64 2.15 -1.47
CA PHE A 146 -7.04 2.14 -1.07
C PHE A 146 -7.56 0.71 -1.09
N GLY A 147 -8.20 0.32 -0.02
CA GLY A 147 -8.58 -1.05 0.19
C GLY A 147 -9.08 -1.24 1.60
N ILE A 148 -9.59 -2.44 1.85
CA ILE A 148 -10.21 -2.76 3.12
C ILE A 148 -9.16 -2.83 4.24
N THR A 149 -9.52 -2.32 5.41
CA THR A 149 -8.83 -2.68 6.64
C THR A 149 -9.42 -3.98 7.14
N ILE A 150 -8.59 -5.03 7.26
CA ILE A 150 -9.06 -6.39 7.55
C ILE A 150 -9.72 -6.56 8.93
N SER A 151 -9.38 -5.69 9.88
CA SER A 151 -9.96 -5.67 11.23
C SER A 151 -9.92 -4.23 11.75
N PRO A 152 -10.90 -3.39 11.37
CA PRO A 152 -10.92 -1.97 11.74
C PRO A 152 -10.86 -1.75 13.25
N GLU A 153 -11.49 -2.59 14.06
CA GLU A 153 -11.45 -2.50 15.52
C GLU A 153 -10.05 -2.64 16.12
N ASN A 154 -9.15 -3.40 15.49
CA ASN A 154 -7.77 -3.57 15.97
C ASN A 154 -6.79 -2.67 15.22
N LEU A 155 -7.06 -2.40 13.95
CA LEU A 155 -6.16 -1.69 13.06
C LEU A 155 -6.53 -0.22 12.90
N SER A 156 -7.71 0.26 13.27
CA SER A 156 -8.26 1.57 12.87
C SER A 156 -8.13 1.86 11.37
N TYR A 157 -8.64 2.99 10.91
CA TYR A 157 -8.41 3.45 9.54
C TYR A 157 -7.07 4.19 9.46
N ARG A 158 -5.92 3.49 9.56
CA ARG A 158 -4.56 4.10 9.52
C ARG A 158 -4.00 4.20 8.10
N SER A 159 -2.94 4.99 7.94
CA SER A 159 -2.17 5.08 6.68
C SER A 159 -3.08 5.55 5.52
N SER A 160 -2.86 5.05 4.31
CA SER A 160 -3.69 5.34 3.15
C SER A 160 -5.13 4.80 3.22
N SER A 161 -5.48 3.91 4.16
CA SER A 161 -6.89 3.54 4.41
C SER A 161 -7.66 4.62 5.16
N ALA A 162 -6.96 5.49 5.91
CA ALA A 162 -7.53 6.65 6.59
C ALA A 162 -8.18 7.61 5.60
N VAL A 163 -7.70 7.60 4.36
CA VAL A 163 -8.07 8.51 3.30
C VAL A 163 -9.54 8.41 2.93
N ILE A 164 -10.09 7.21 2.76
CA ILE A 164 -11.52 7.07 2.43
C ILE A 164 -12.40 7.40 3.64
N ASN A 165 -11.96 7.03 4.85
CA ASN A 165 -12.61 7.50 6.07
C ASN A 165 -12.59 9.04 6.15
N ALA A 166 -11.52 9.68 5.69
CA ALA A 166 -11.42 11.12 5.58
C ALA A 166 -12.47 11.66 4.60
N VAL A 167 -12.64 11.04 3.42
CA VAL A 167 -13.66 11.45 2.43
C VAL A 167 -15.08 11.35 2.99
N VAL A 168 -15.40 10.27 3.71
CA VAL A 168 -16.68 10.12 4.42
C VAL A 168 -16.87 11.23 5.45
N LYS A 169 -15.80 11.62 6.16
CA LYS A 169 -15.80 12.75 7.10
C LYS A 169 -15.73 14.13 6.41
N GLY A 170 -15.69 14.18 5.07
CA GLY A 170 -15.69 15.41 4.28
C GLY A 170 -14.32 15.92 3.83
N TYR A 171 -13.28 15.08 3.85
CA TYR A 171 -11.88 15.45 3.56
C TYR A 171 -11.31 14.67 2.36
N PRO A 172 -10.73 15.33 1.34
CA PRO A 172 -10.19 14.63 0.16
C PRO A 172 -8.88 13.85 0.45
N ALA A 173 -8.60 12.73 -0.26
CA ALA A 173 -7.27 12.09 -0.42
C ALA A 173 -7.28 10.82 -1.35
N ALA A 174 -6.10 10.40 -1.89
CA ALA A 174 -5.71 9.76 -3.21
C ALA A 174 -5.46 8.20 -3.38
N PRO A 175 -5.89 7.39 -4.39
CA PRO A 175 -5.81 5.87 -4.50
C PRO A 175 -4.66 5.08 -5.20
N SER A 176 -4.65 3.73 -4.94
CA SER A 176 -3.86 2.61 -5.51
C SER A 176 -4.38 1.24 -4.99
N ILE A 177 -4.39 0.20 -5.84
CA ILE A 177 -5.20 -1.04 -5.66
C ILE A 177 -4.34 -2.30 -5.98
N ASN A 178 -4.62 -3.44 -5.34
CA ASN A 178 -4.02 -4.79 -5.59
C ASN A 178 -2.55 -5.04 -5.21
N THR A 179 -1.92 -4.17 -4.42
CA THR A 179 -0.52 -4.35 -3.97
C THR A 179 -0.25 -5.71 -3.30
N ALA A 180 -1.18 -6.26 -2.50
CA ALA A 180 -1.02 -7.56 -1.86
C ALA A 180 -0.88 -8.73 -2.85
N LEU A 181 -1.63 -8.69 -3.95
CA LEU A 181 -1.54 -9.70 -5.02
C LEU A 181 -0.20 -9.59 -5.76
N LEU A 182 0.30 -8.38 -6.00
CA LEU A 182 1.64 -8.21 -6.60
C LEU A 182 2.76 -8.74 -5.69
N HIS A 183 2.62 -8.63 -4.36
CA HIS A 183 3.56 -9.28 -3.44
C HIS A 183 3.52 -10.80 -3.55
N LEU A 184 2.35 -11.39 -3.78
CA LEU A 184 2.23 -12.84 -4.01
C LEU A 184 2.96 -13.23 -5.30
N GLY A 185 2.64 -12.56 -6.42
CA GLY A 185 3.30 -12.81 -7.70
C GLY A 185 4.82 -12.67 -7.63
N ALA A 186 5.30 -11.61 -6.96
CA ALA A 186 6.73 -11.37 -6.75
C ALA A 186 7.43 -12.42 -5.88
N LEU A 187 6.71 -13.15 -5.02
CA LEU A 187 7.27 -14.23 -4.20
C LEU A 187 7.21 -15.60 -4.86
N THR A 188 6.21 -15.84 -5.73
CA THR A 188 5.87 -17.20 -6.14
C THR A 188 6.16 -17.50 -7.61
N ILE A 189 6.25 -16.47 -8.48
CA ILE A 189 6.52 -16.67 -9.90
C ILE A 189 8.03 -16.65 -10.14
N ASP A 190 8.62 -17.79 -10.50
CA ASP A 190 10.08 -17.93 -10.75
C ASP A 190 10.67 -16.87 -11.68
N LYS A 191 9.91 -16.50 -12.71
CA LYS A 191 10.36 -15.56 -13.73
C LYS A 191 10.40 -14.11 -13.24
N VAL A 192 9.75 -13.81 -12.12
CA VAL A 192 9.79 -12.49 -11.49
C VAL A 192 11.00 -12.48 -10.55
N ASN A 193 12.12 -11.98 -11.05
CA ASN A 193 13.37 -11.92 -10.29
C ASN A 193 14.20 -10.71 -10.70
N GLY A 194 14.62 -9.90 -9.72
CA GLY A 194 15.34 -8.65 -9.96
C GLY A 194 14.42 -7.50 -10.38
N GLU A 195 13.11 -7.61 -10.14
CA GLU A 195 12.13 -6.71 -10.73
C GLU A 195 11.55 -5.68 -9.77
N ARG A 196 11.04 -4.59 -10.35
CA ARG A 196 10.25 -3.55 -9.68
C ARG A 196 8.85 -3.55 -10.24
N LEU A 197 7.91 -4.17 -9.53
CA LEU A 197 6.51 -4.26 -9.95
C LEU A 197 5.76 -2.97 -9.60
N ILE A 198 5.41 -2.19 -10.61
CA ILE A 198 4.70 -0.92 -10.46
C ILE A 198 3.23 -1.17 -10.09
N ALA A 199 2.88 -0.92 -8.83
CA ALA A 199 1.55 -1.15 -8.27
C ALA A 199 0.71 0.14 -8.30
N MET A 200 0.52 0.69 -9.49
CA MET A 200 -0.22 1.94 -9.73
C MET A 200 -1.26 1.67 -10.80
N ALA A 201 -2.53 1.59 -10.40
CA ALA A 201 -3.61 1.09 -11.28
C ALA A 201 -4.02 2.10 -12.35
N GLY A 202 -3.94 3.40 -12.06
CA GLY A 202 -4.34 4.46 -12.96
C GLY A 202 -4.49 5.79 -12.21
N ARG A 203 -4.70 6.85 -12.99
CA ARG A 203 -5.02 8.19 -12.49
C ARG A 203 -6.45 8.22 -11.95
N TYR A 204 -6.70 9.17 -11.06
CA TYR A 204 -8.03 9.45 -10.55
C TYR A 204 -8.14 10.97 -10.25
N THR A 205 -9.36 11.44 -10.02
CA THR A 205 -9.65 12.80 -9.55
C THR A 205 -10.58 12.76 -8.33
N TRP A 206 -10.63 13.84 -7.55
CA TRP A 206 -11.64 14.02 -6.49
C TRP A 206 -13.05 13.93 -7.03
N MET A 207 -13.26 14.54 -8.18
CA MET A 207 -14.55 14.55 -8.84
C MET A 207 -15.02 13.14 -9.19
N GLN A 208 -14.12 12.26 -9.65
CA GLN A 208 -14.46 10.85 -9.90
C GLN A 208 -14.85 10.10 -8.63
N ILE A 209 -14.11 10.28 -7.52
CA ILE A 209 -14.42 9.62 -6.25
C ILE A 209 -15.77 10.09 -5.71
N LEU A 210 -16.01 11.40 -5.70
CA LEU A 210 -17.29 11.96 -5.26
C LEU A 210 -18.45 11.49 -6.14
N GLU A 211 -18.25 11.38 -7.46
CA GLU A 211 -19.28 10.89 -8.36
C GLU A 211 -19.63 9.42 -8.10
N ILE A 212 -18.62 8.56 -7.92
CA ILE A 212 -18.83 7.17 -7.49
C ILE A 212 -19.61 7.14 -6.17
N MET A 213 -19.24 7.97 -5.20
CA MET A 213 -19.95 8.04 -3.93
C MET A 213 -21.40 8.51 -4.10
N ARG A 214 -21.68 9.50 -4.96
CA ARG A 214 -23.06 9.98 -5.21
C ARG A 214 -23.93 8.90 -5.81
N GLN A 215 -23.37 8.09 -6.69
CA GLN A 215 -24.09 7.02 -7.36
C GLN A 215 -24.41 5.85 -6.42
N HIS A 216 -23.47 5.47 -5.55
CA HIS A 216 -23.60 4.25 -4.73
C HIS A 216 -23.92 4.49 -3.25
N PHE A 217 -23.53 5.65 -2.70
CA PHE A 217 -23.63 5.98 -1.26
C PHE A 217 -24.02 7.45 -1.00
N PRO A 218 -25.10 7.98 -1.63
CA PRO A 218 -25.45 9.40 -1.56
C PRO A 218 -25.62 9.94 -0.12
N GLN A 219 -26.06 9.09 0.81
CA GLN A 219 -26.26 9.40 2.22
C GLN A 219 -24.96 9.60 3.02
N MET A 220 -23.82 9.13 2.52
CA MET A 220 -22.53 9.21 3.21
C MET A 220 -21.68 10.43 2.83
N ILE A 221 -22.18 11.25 1.91
CA ILE A 221 -21.38 12.34 1.32
C ILE A 221 -21.53 13.60 2.14
N MET A 222 -20.49 13.94 2.90
CA MET A 222 -20.41 15.22 3.59
C MET A 222 -19.77 16.32 2.72
N LEU A 223 -18.86 15.95 1.81
CA LEU A 223 -18.20 16.88 0.89
C LEU A 223 -18.97 16.99 -0.43
N LYS A 224 -19.67 18.11 -0.66
CA LYS A 224 -20.54 18.27 -1.83
C LYS A 224 -19.77 18.47 -3.14
N SER A 225 -18.62 19.15 -3.12
CA SER A 225 -17.78 19.41 -4.29
C SER A 225 -16.35 19.74 -3.88
N VAL A 226 -15.40 19.51 -4.79
CA VAL A 226 -14.00 19.93 -4.67
C VAL A 226 -13.62 20.70 -5.92
N ASP A 227 -12.95 21.84 -5.75
CA ASP A 227 -12.30 22.54 -6.86
C ASP A 227 -10.94 21.88 -7.11
N GLU A 228 -10.80 21.21 -8.26
CA GLU A 228 -9.59 20.48 -8.66
C GLU A 228 -9.15 20.99 -10.05
N PRO A 229 -8.62 22.22 -10.13
CA PRO A 229 -8.33 22.87 -11.42
C PRO A 229 -7.12 22.28 -12.13
N VAL A 230 -6.30 21.49 -11.43
CA VAL A 230 -5.11 20.84 -11.94
C VAL A 230 -5.17 19.37 -11.57
N VAL A 231 -4.97 18.48 -12.54
CA VAL A 231 -5.00 17.02 -12.32
C VAL A 231 -3.62 16.41 -12.53
N ASP A 232 -3.49 15.14 -12.16
CA ASP A 232 -2.27 14.37 -12.40
C ASP A 232 -1.98 14.22 -13.91
N ALA A 233 -0.80 14.66 -14.33
CA ALA A 233 -0.30 14.58 -15.71
C ALA A 233 0.69 13.42 -15.90
N GLY A 234 0.74 12.49 -14.93
CA GLY A 234 1.61 11.32 -14.97
C GLY A 234 1.20 10.25 -15.97
N GLU A 235 2.20 9.64 -16.59
CA GLU A 235 2.09 8.38 -17.31
C GLU A 235 2.81 7.29 -16.52
N VAL A 236 2.15 6.14 -16.35
CA VAL A 236 2.74 5.00 -15.63
C VAL A 236 2.69 3.76 -16.50
N ASP A 237 3.85 3.18 -16.76
CA ASP A 237 3.97 1.86 -17.35
C ASP A 237 3.87 0.80 -16.25
N ASN A 238 2.74 0.11 -16.23
CA ASN A 238 2.43 -0.98 -15.31
C ASN A 238 2.08 -2.28 -16.04
N ALA A 239 2.38 -2.39 -17.34
CA ALA A 239 1.92 -3.51 -18.17
C ALA A 239 2.41 -4.85 -17.61
N HIS A 240 3.67 -4.91 -17.18
CA HIS A 240 4.21 -6.12 -16.57
C HIS A 240 3.53 -6.49 -15.24
N SER A 241 3.16 -5.50 -14.42
CA SER A 241 2.37 -5.76 -13.21
C SER A 241 1.01 -6.37 -13.54
N VAL A 242 0.36 -5.95 -14.64
CA VAL A 242 -0.90 -6.54 -15.11
C VAL A 242 -0.71 -7.99 -15.52
N GLU A 243 0.38 -8.32 -16.21
CA GLU A 243 0.73 -9.71 -16.56
C GLU A 243 0.94 -10.59 -15.31
N VAL A 244 1.66 -10.06 -14.32
CA VAL A 244 1.89 -10.74 -13.04
C VAL A 244 0.58 -10.98 -12.30
N LEU A 245 -0.32 -9.98 -12.25
CA LEU A 245 -1.67 -10.14 -11.72
C LEU A 245 -2.46 -11.23 -12.45
N GLY A 246 -2.35 -11.30 -13.78
CA GLY A 246 -2.98 -12.35 -14.59
C GLY A 246 -2.54 -13.74 -14.20
N LYS A 247 -1.23 -13.96 -14.00
CA LYS A 247 -0.64 -15.25 -13.62
C LYS A 247 -1.07 -15.76 -12.25
N ILE A 248 -1.50 -14.88 -11.35
CA ILE A 248 -2.02 -15.23 -10.01
C ILE A 248 -3.56 -15.24 -9.95
N GLY A 249 -4.24 -15.29 -11.11
CA GLY A 249 -5.69 -15.45 -11.18
C GLY A 249 -6.48 -14.14 -11.29
N LYS A 250 -5.82 -12.98 -11.48
CA LYS A 250 -6.47 -11.68 -11.70
C LYS A 250 -6.28 -11.23 -13.15
N SER A 251 -6.83 -11.99 -14.11
CA SER A 251 -6.70 -11.75 -15.56
C SER A 251 -7.22 -10.39 -16.03
N GLY A 252 -8.23 -9.83 -15.35
CA GLY A 252 -8.74 -8.48 -15.63
C GLY A 252 -7.85 -7.33 -15.12
N GLY A 253 -6.62 -7.61 -14.67
CA GLY A 253 -5.70 -6.61 -14.15
C GLY A 253 -6.14 -6.00 -12.82
N PHE A 254 -5.70 -4.76 -12.59
CA PHE A 254 -6.05 -4.00 -11.38
C PHE A 254 -7.57 -3.86 -11.22
N THR A 255 -8.04 -3.86 -9.98
CA THR A 255 -9.44 -3.56 -9.67
C THR A 255 -9.71 -2.10 -10.02
N SER A 256 -10.85 -1.82 -10.63
CA SER A 256 -11.23 -0.45 -10.97
C SER A 256 -11.37 0.42 -9.72
N LEU A 257 -11.22 1.73 -9.89
CA LEU A 257 -11.42 2.72 -8.83
C LEU A 257 -12.78 2.54 -8.17
N GLU A 258 -13.85 2.52 -8.97
CA GLU A 258 -15.23 2.37 -8.51
C GLU A 258 -15.43 1.12 -7.64
N ASN A 259 -15.10 -0.06 -8.15
CA ASN A 259 -15.24 -1.32 -7.41
C ASN A 259 -14.45 -1.31 -6.09
N ASN A 260 -13.31 -0.61 -6.05
CA ASN A 260 -12.52 -0.49 -4.84
C ASN A 260 -13.14 0.49 -3.84
N ILE A 261 -13.65 1.63 -4.29
CA ILE A 261 -14.37 2.59 -3.44
C ILE A 261 -15.60 1.93 -2.82
N ILE A 262 -16.40 1.22 -3.61
CA ILE A 262 -17.57 0.46 -3.13
C ILE A 262 -17.17 -0.49 -1.99
N LYS A 263 -16.17 -1.36 -2.23
CA LYS A 263 -15.69 -2.31 -1.22
C LYS A 263 -15.22 -1.64 0.07
N VAL A 264 -14.55 -0.51 -0.03
CA VAL A 264 -14.05 0.22 1.16
C VAL A 264 -15.20 0.87 1.92
N LEU A 265 -16.16 1.47 1.23
CA LEU A 265 -17.31 2.11 1.87
C LEU A 265 -18.25 1.10 2.51
N ASP A 266 -18.51 -0.03 1.84
CA ASP A 266 -19.24 -1.16 2.44
C ASP A 266 -18.57 -1.63 3.74
N MET A 267 -17.24 -1.74 3.73
CA MET A 267 -16.47 -2.06 4.93
C MET A 267 -16.63 -0.99 6.00
N ILE A 268 -16.56 0.29 5.68
CA ILE A 268 -16.77 1.37 6.66
C ILE A 268 -18.18 1.27 7.26
N ILE A 269 -19.22 1.16 6.43
CA ILE A 269 -20.63 1.04 6.86
C ILE A 269 -20.80 -0.14 7.81
N ALA A 270 -20.31 -1.32 7.42
CA ALA A 270 -20.40 -2.55 8.23
C ALA A 270 -19.67 -2.44 9.58
N ASN A 271 -18.79 -1.45 9.76
CA ASN A 271 -18.04 -1.22 10.97
C ASN A 271 -18.41 0.08 11.70
N GLN A 272 -19.43 0.83 11.26
CA GLN A 272 -19.86 2.08 11.91
C GLN A 272 -20.36 1.88 13.35
N SER A 273 -21.04 0.76 13.60
CA SER A 273 -21.52 0.39 14.95
C SER A 273 -20.44 -0.19 15.85
N LYS A 274 -19.23 -0.42 15.32
CA LYS A 274 -18.10 -0.94 16.10
C LYS A 274 -17.30 0.22 16.67
N ASN A 275 -16.73 0.03 17.86
CA ASN A 275 -15.81 0.98 18.48
C ASN A 275 -14.44 0.97 17.77
N VAL A 276 -14.42 1.42 16.51
CA VAL A 276 -13.19 1.55 15.72
C VAL A 276 -12.31 2.65 16.34
N PRO A 277 -11.07 2.33 16.76
CA PRO A 277 -10.21 3.34 17.36
C PRO A 277 -9.90 4.49 16.39
N LYS A 278 -9.75 5.70 16.92
CA LYS A 278 -9.32 6.85 16.10
C LYS A 278 -7.91 6.64 15.56
N ALA A 279 -7.71 6.93 14.28
CA ALA A 279 -6.40 6.99 13.66
C ALA A 279 -5.65 8.25 14.13
N ARG A 280 -4.31 8.24 14.05
CA ARG A 280 -3.48 9.40 14.43
C ARG A 280 -3.80 10.69 13.66
N ILE A 281 -4.39 10.56 12.48
CA ILE A 281 -4.78 11.71 11.65
C ILE A 281 -6.16 12.27 12.01
N ASP A 282 -6.99 11.50 12.74
CA ASP A 282 -8.34 11.94 13.11
C ASP A 282 -8.34 13.21 13.97
N PRO A 283 -7.51 13.35 15.03
CA PRO A 283 -7.45 14.60 15.80
C PRO A 283 -7.01 15.80 14.95
N TYR A 284 -6.14 15.56 13.96
CA TYR A 284 -5.70 16.60 13.05
C TYR A 284 -6.86 17.06 12.16
N TYR A 285 -7.60 16.15 11.55
CA TYR A 285 -8.77 16.51 10.76
C TYR A 285 -9.87 17.19 11.59
N GLU A 286 -10.12 16.72 12.81
CA GLU A 286 -11.07 17.33 13.75
C GLU A 286 -10.66 18.77 14.15
N SER A 287 -9.37 19.10 14.05
CA SER A 287 -8.86 20.45 14.35
C SER A 287 -9.02 21.45 13.19
N LEU A 288 -9.33 20.98 11.98
CA LEU A 288 -9.41 21.84 10.79
C LEU A 288 -10.85 22.31 10.56
N ASN A 289 -11.03 23.59 10.25
CA ASN A 289 -12.29 24.10 9.71
C ASN A 289 -12.43 23.83 8.20
N THR A 290 -13.64 23.95 7.65
CA THR A 290 -13.96 23.67 6.24
C THR A 290 -13.03 24.39 5.24
N ASN A 291 -12.64 25.63 5.53
CA ASN A 291 -11.75 26.42 4.67
C ASN A 291 -10.28 25.97 4.79
N GLN A 292 -9.83 25.61 5.99
CA GLN A 292 -8.48 25.05 6.23
C GLN A 292 -8.32 23.68 5.58
N LEU A 293 -9.39 22.89 5.54
CA LEU A 293 -9.42 21.64 4.79
C LEU A 293 -9.19 21.89 3.32
N ILE A 294 -9.99 22.75 2.68
CA ILE A 294 -9.83 23.10 1.27
C ILE A 294 -8.41 23.62 0.96
N ALA A 295 -7.84 24.45 1.85
CA ALA A 295 -6.51 25.03 1.69
C ALA A 295 -5.35 24.00 1.84
N MET A 296 -5.48 23.02 2.73
CA MET A 296 -4.46 21.97 2.94
C MET A 296 -4.17 21.18 1.65
N PHE A 297 -5.15 21.06 0.76
CA PHE A 297 -4.99 20.32 -0.48
C PHE A 297 -4.32 21.12 -1.58
N LYS A 298 -4.37 22.46 -1.54
CA LYS A 298 -3.50 23.30 -2.38
C LYS A 298 -2.01 23.08 -2.07
N ILE A 299 -1.66 22.57 -0.89
CA ILE A 299 -0.27 22.27 -0.51
C ILE A 299 0.20 20.91 -1.04
N TYR A 300 -0.72 19.96 -1.29
CA TYR A 300 -0.39 18.77 -2.09
C TYR A 300 -0.26 19.09 -3.60
N HIS A 301 -0.51 20.34 -4.01
CA HIS A 301 -0.21 20.92 -5.32
C HIS A 301 1.05 21.80 -5.30
N VAL A 302 2.19 21.27 -4.82
CA VAL A 302 3.53 21.90 -4.82
C VAL A 302 3.89 22.65 -3.52
N GLN A 303 4.89 22.10 -2.82
CA GLN A 303 6.17 22.77 -2.57
C GLN A 303 7.32 21.79 -2.79
#